data_AF-A0A6D0IST3-F1
#
_entry.id   AF-A0A6D0IST3-F1
#
_cell.length_a   1.000
_cell.length_b   1.000
_cell.length_c   1.000
_cell.angle_alpha   90.00
_cell.angle_beta   90.00
_cell.angle_gamma   90.00
#
_symmetry.space_group_name_H-M   'P 1'
#
loop_
_entity.id
_entity.type
_entity.pdbx_description
1 polymer ?
#
loop_
_entity_poly.entity_id
_entity_poly.type
_entity_poly.pdbx_seq_one_letter_code
_entity_poly.pdbx_strand_id
1 'polypeptide(L)'
;VNQHPTVVVLCLSFLLMIGLSLVAEGFGFHIPKGYLYAAIGFSIIIEVFNQIARRNFIRHQSTLPLRARTADAILRLMGGKRQANVQHDADNPMPIPEGAFAEEERYMINGVLTLASRSLRGIMTPRGEISWVDANLGVDEIREQLLSSPHSLFPVCRGELDEIIGIVRAKELLVALEEGVDVAAIASASPAIIVPETLDPINLLGVLRRARGSFVIVTNEFGVVQGLVTPLDVLEAIAGEFPDADETPEIITDGDGWLVKGGTDLHALQQALDVEHLADDDDIATVAGLVISANG
;
A
#
# COMPACT_ATOMS: atom_id res chain seq x y z
N VAL A 1 -4.08 -38.63 -1.81
CA VAL A 1 -4.00 -38.54 -0.33
C VAL A 1 -3.49 -37.17 0.14
N ASN A 2 -2.54 -36.52 -0.55
CA ASN A 2 -1.97 -35.21 -0.15
C ASN A 2 -2.83 -33.95 -0.42
N GLN A 3 -4.05 -34.06 -0.95
CA GLN A 3 -4.84 -32.87 -1.34
C GLN A 3 -5.88 -32.40 -0.30
N HIS A 4 -6.19 -33.20 0.73
CA HIS A 4 -7.18 -32.83 1.76
C HIS A 4 -6.75 -33.29 3.16
N PRO A 5 -5.72 -32.67 3.76
CA PRO A 5 -5.19 -33.07 5.06
C PRO A 5 -6.24 -32.98 6.19
N THR A 6 -7.20 -32.05 6.11
CA THR A 6 -8.26 -31.91 7.13
C THR A 6 -9.25 -33.09 7.12
N VAL A 7 -9.61 -33.58 5.92
CA VAL A 7 -10.49 -34.75 5.78
C VAL A 7 -9.82 -36.03 6.31
N VAL A 8 -8.51 -36.17 6.10
CA VAL A 8 -7.75 -37.31 6.63
C VAL A 8 -7.72 -37.29 8.16
N VAL A 9 -7.49 -36.13 8.76
CA VAL A 9 -7.49 -35.97 10.23
C VAL A 9 -8.87 -36.26 10.83
N LEU A 10 -9.95 -35.85 10.15
CA LEU A 10 -11.33 -36.09 10.60
C LEU A 10 -11.72 -37.57 10.50
N CYS A 11 -11.35 -38.26 9.42
CA CYS A 11 -11.57 -39.70 9.31
C CYS A 11 -10.77 -40.49 10.36
N LEU A 12 -9.54 -40.06 10.66
CA LEU A 12 -8.69 -40.69 11.67
C LEU A 12 -9.26 -40.50 13.08
N SER A 13 -9.71 -39.28 13.42
CA SER A 13 -10.33 -39.00 14.73
C SER A 13 -11.64 -39.77 14.91
N PHE A 14 -12.43 -39.94 13.83
CA PHE A 14 -13.64 -40.74 13.85
C PHE A 14 -13.38 -42.24 14.07
N LEU A 15 -12.40 -42.81 13.37
CA LEU A 15 -11.96 -44.20 13.56
C LEU A 15 -11.44 -44.44 14.97
N LEU A 16 -10.66 -43.49 15.52
CA LEU A 16 -10.13 -43.56 16.87
C LEU A 16 -11.25 -43.51 17.92
N MET A 17 -12.22 -42.61 17.76
CA MET A 17 -13.35 -42.46 18.67
C MET A 17 -14.23 -43.71 18.68
N ILE A 18 -14.53 -44.29 17.51
CA ILE A 18 -15.28 -45.56 17.42
C ILE A 18 -14.48 -46.69 18.08
N GLY A 19 -13.18 -46.77 17.80
CA GLY A 19 -12.29 -47.77 18.41
C GLY A 19 -12.28 -47.69 19.93
N LEU A 20 -12.13 -46.49 20.50
CA LEU A 20 -12.15 -46.26 21.94
C LEU A 20 -13.52 -46.59 22.56
N SER A 21 -14.62 -46.24 21.87
CA SER A 21 -15.98 -46.55 22.32
C SER A 21 -16.23 -48.06 22.39
N LEU A 22 -15.77 -48.83 21.39
CA LEU A 22 -15.93 -50.29 21.37
C LEU A 22 -15.06 -50.96 22.43
N VAL A 23 -13.85 -50.45 22.69
CA VAL A 23 -13.00 -50.93 23.78
C VAL A 23 -13.65 -50.66 25.14
N ALA A 24 -14.18 -49.45 25.36
CA ALA A 24 -14.86 -49.10 26.61
C ALA A 24 -16.12 -49.96 26.86
N GLU A 25 -16.91 -50.22 25.82
CA GLU A 25 -18.04 -51.17 25.91
C GLU A 25 -17.57 -52.59 26.23
N GLY A 26 -16.43 -53.03 25.67
CA GLY A 26 -15.81 -54.32 25.98
C GLY A 26 -15.36 -54.48 27.43
N PHE A 27 -15.05 -53.38 28.13
CA PHE A 27 -14.76 -53.35 29.56
C PHE A 27 -16.01 -53.15 30.45
N GLY A 28 -17.22 -53.14 29.86
CA GLY A 28 -18.49 -53.03 30.58
C GLY A 28 -18.93 -51.59 30.89
N PHE A 29 -18.22 -50.59 30.38
CA PHE A 29 -18.63 -49.19 30.51
C PHE A 29 -19.55 -48.79 29.35
N HIS A 30 -20.86 -48.64 29.64
CA HIS A 30 -21.83 -48.26 28.62
C HIS A 30 -21.82 -46.74 28.40
N ILE A 31 -21.21 -46.29 27.32
CA ILE A 31 -21.19 -44.87 26.94
C ILE A 31 -22.52 -44.56 26.22
N PRO A 32 -23.34 -43.61 26.71
CA PRO A 32 -24.57 -43.25 26.04
C PRO A 32 -24.28 -42.71 24.63
N LYS A 33 -24.92 -43.32 23.62
CA LYS A 33 -24.67 -43.02 22.19
C LYS A 33 -24.89 -41.54 21.83
N GLY A 34 -25.67 -40.81 22.63
CA GLY A 34 -25.86 -39.36 22.50
C GLY A 34 -24.56 -38.55 22.58
N TYR A 35 -23.58 -38.96 23.39
CA TYR A 35 -22.29 -38.27 23.49
C TYR A 35 -21.45 -38.42 22.22
N LEU A 36 -21.55 -39.57 21.54
CA LEU A 36 -20.87 -39.80 20.27
C LEU A 36 -21.46 -38.90 19.18
N TYR A 37 -22.79 -38.82 19.08
CA TYR A 37 -23.45 -37.96 18.09
C TYR A 37 -23.17 -36.47 18.34
N ALA A 38 -23.09 -36.05 19.60
CA ALA A 38 -22.72 -34.67 19.95
C ALA A 38 -21.28 -34.32 19.53
N ALA A 39 -20.32 -35.22 19.77
CA ALA A 39 -18.93 -35.03 19.35
C ALA A 39 -18.79 -34.94 17.82
N ILE A 40 -19.47 -35.83 17.09
CA ILE A 40 -19.48 -35.83 15.63
C ILE A 40 -20.08 -34.53 15.08
N GLY A 41 -21.22 -34.10 15.64
CA GLY A 41 -21.88 -32.85 15.24
C GLY A 41 -21.00 -31.62 15.49
N PHE A 42 -20.33 -31.56 16.64
CA PHE A 42 -19.43 -30.46 17.00
C PHE A 42 -18.21 -30.38 16.07
N SER A 43 -17.59 -31.52 15.73
CA SER A 43 -16.46 -31.56 14.80
C SER A 43 -16.83 -31.13 13.38
N ILE A 44 -18.01 -31.52 12.89
CA ILE A 44 -18.51 -31.09 11.58
C ILE A 44 -18.73 -29.57 11.56
N ILE A 45 -19.32 -29.02 12.62
CA ILE A 45 -19.55 -27.58 12.73
C ILE A 45 -18.22 -26.81 12.74
N ILE A 46 -17.23 -27.24 13.52
CA ILE A 46 -15.91 -26.59 13.55
C ILE A 46 -15.25 -26.63 12.17
N GLU A 47 -15.29 -27.77 11.47
CA GLU A 47 -14.70 -27.88 10.14
C GLU A 47 -15.44 -27.01 9.10
N VAL A 48 -16.77 -26.87 9.21
CA VAL A 48 -17.54 -25.92 8.38
C VAL A 48 -17.12 -24.48 8.63
N PHE A 49 -16.97 -24.06 9.89
CA PHE A 49 -16.46 -22.73 10.22
C PHE A 49 -15.03 -22.52 9.71
N ASN A 50 -14.15 -23.53 9.84
CA ASN A 50 -12.78 -23.47 9.39
C ASN A 50 -12.68 -23.42 7.84
N GLN A 51 -13.54 -24.16 7.13
CA GLN A 51 -13.63 -24.09 5.67
C GLN A 51 -14.20 -22.77 5.19
N ILE A 52 -15.18 -22.19 5.88
CA ILE A 52 -15.71 -20.86 5.56
C ILE A 52 -14.65 -19.80 5.83
N ALA A 53 -13.93 -19.87 6.95
CA ALA A 53 -12.83 -18.98 7.28
C ALA A 53 -11.72 -19.06 6.23
N ARG A 54 -11.28 -20.27 5.86
CA ARG A 54 -10.30 -20.46 4.75
C ARG A 54 -10.83 -19.95 3.42
N ARG A 55 -12.11 -20.18 3.10
CA ARG A 55 -12.71 -19.71 1.84
C ARG A 55 -12.79 -18.19 1.79
N ASN A 56 -13.08 -17.52 2.91
CA ASN A 56 -13.06 -16.07 3.00
C ASN A 56 -11.62 -15.53 2.96
N PHE A 57 -10.67 -16.20 3.61
CA PHE A 57 -9.26 -15.85 3.59
C PHE A 57 -8.66 -15.97 2.17
N ILE A 58 -8.92 -17.09 1.48
CA ILE A 58 -8.50 -17.29 0.07
C ILE A 58 -9.17 -16.27 -0.87
N ARG A 59 -10.41 -15.86 -0.60
CA ARG A 59 -11.07 -14.78 -1.35
C ARG A 59 -10.42 -13.41 -1.11
N HIS A 60 -9.77 -13.20 0.02
CA HIS A 60 -9.06 -11.97 0.34
C HIS A 60 -7.60 -11.95 -0.13
N GLN A 61 -7.01 -13.10 -0.50
CA GLN A 61 -5.57 -13.19 -0.79
C GLN A 61 -5.17 -13.52 -2.25
N SER A 62 -6.11 -13.62 -3.19
CA SER A 62 -5.70 -13.78 -4.60
C SER A 62 -6.78 -13.38 -5.59
N THR A 63 -6.93 -12.08 -5.80
CA THR A 63 -7.28 -11.62 -7.14
C THR A 63 -6.20 -10.65 -7.56
N LEU A 64 -5.25 -11.11 -8.37
CA LEU A 64 -4.81 -10.26 -9.47
C LEU A 64 -6.11 -9.85 -10.17
N PRO A 65 -6.55 -8.58 -10.07
CA PRO A 65 -7.84 -8.19 -10.63
C PRO A 65 -7.83 -8.58 -12.10
N LEU A 66 -8.99 -8.90 -12.69
CA LEU A 66 -9.08 -9.17 -14.14
C LEU A 66 -8.35 -8.10 -14.99
N ARG A 67 -8.26 -6.88 -14.44
CA ARG A 67 -7.46 -5.74 -14.90
C ARG A 67 -5.96 -6.03 -15.02
N ALA A 68 -5.32 -6.67 -14.03
CA ALA A 68 -3.90 -7.03 -14.06
C ALA A 68 -3.60 -8.10 -15.14
N ARG A 69 -4.55 -9.03 -15.38
CA ARG A 69 -4.43 -10.01 -16.47
C ARG A 69 -4.58 -9.37 -17.85
N THR A 70 -5.51 -8.42 -18.00
CA THR A 70 -5.64 -7.65 -19.24
C THR A 70 -4.48 -6.69 -19.45
N ALA A 71 -3.92 -6.13 -18.37
CA ALA A 71 -2.71 -5.31 -18.37
C ALA A 71 -1.53 -6.11 -18.91
N ASP A 72 -1.26 -7.29 -18.36
CA ASP A 72 -0.17 -8.16 -18.82
C ASP A 72 -0.37 -8.57 -20.29
N ALA A 73 -1.62 -8.86 -20.71
CA ALA A 73 -1.90 -9.14 -22.12
C ALA A 73 -1.63 -7.94 -23.04
N ILE A 74 -1.98 -6.72 -22.60
CA ILE A 74 -1.69 -5.48 -23.33
C ILE A 74 -0.18 -5.22 -23.37
N LEU A 75 0.53 -5.36 -22.25
CA LEU A 75 1.98 -5.17 -22.15
C LEU A 75 2.77 -6.19 -23.01
N ARG A 76 2.31 -7.45 -23.07
CA ARG A 76 2.87 -8.48 -23.95
C ARG A 76 2.65 -8.15 -25.43
N LEU A 77 1.47 -7.60 -25.78
CA LEU A 77 1.19 -7.11 -27.13
C LEU A 77 1.99 -5.84 -27.47
N MET A 78 2.40 -5.06 -26.47
CA MET A 78 3.24 -3.85 -26.60
C MET A 78 4.75 -4.14 -26.70
N GLY A 79 5.16 -5.41 -26.73
CA GLY A 79 6.55 -5.80 -26.94
C GLY A 79 7.38 -5.96 -25.67
N GLY A 80 6.75 -6.19 -24.51
CA GLY A 80 7.42 -6.61 -23.28
C GLY A 80 8.06 -8.00 -23.45
N LYS A 81 9.25 -8.06 -24.04
CA LYS A 81 10.10 -9.26 -23.98
C LYS A 81 10.67 -9.35 -22.56
N ARG A 82 10.04 -10.17 -21.72
CA ARG A 82 10.79 -10.95 -20.72
C ARG A 82 11.91 -11.64 -21.48
N GLN A 83 13.17 -11.31 -21.21
CA GLN A 83 14.31 -12.09 -21.69
C GLN A 83 14.32 -13.45 -20.96
N ALA A 84 13.38 -14.33 -21.32
CA ALA A 84 13.58 -15.75 -21.20
C ALA A 84 14.41 -16.16 -22.42
N ASN A 85 15.61 -16.63 -22.14
CA ASN A 85 16.55 -17.26 -23.06
C ASN A 85 15.82 -18.20 -24.05
N VAL A 86 15.68 -17.79 -25.31
CA VAL A 86 15.14 -18.66 -26.38
C VAL A 86 16.11 -18.67 -27.55
N GLN A 87 16.80 -19.81 -27.65
CA GLN A 87 17.48 -20.34 -28.81
C GLN A 87 16.66 -20.06 -30.09
N HIS A 88 17.34 -19.58 -31.14
CA HIS A 88 16.77 -19.44 -32.48
C HIS A 88 16.11 -20.74 -32.93
N ASP A 89 14.85 -20.67 -33.33
CA ASP A 89 14.35 -21.46 -34.46
C ASP A 89 13.38 -20.60 -35.28
N ALA A 90 13.65 -20.59 -36.58
CA ALA A 90 13.01 -19.77 -37.60
C ALA A 90 11.69 -20.39 -38.06
N ASP A 91 10.64 -19.56 -38.19
CA ASP A 91 9.72 -19.44 -39.34
C ASP A 91 8.36 -18.89 -38.90
N ASN A 92 8.20 -17.55 -38.95
CA ASN A 92 6.98 -16.91 -39.42
C ASN A 92 7.20 -15.38 -39.59
N PRO A 93 7.04 -14.80 -40.78
CA PRO A 93 7.09 -13.35 -40.95
C PRO A 93 5.68 -12.77 -40.87
N MET A 94 5.24 -12.41 -39.66
CA MET A 94 4.24 -11.36 -39.47
C MET A 94 4.95 -10.23 -38.73
N PRO A 95 5.30 -9.11 -39.39
CA PRO A 95 5.86 -7.97 -38.70
C PRO A 95 4.72 -7.30 -37.91
N ILE A 96 4.60 -7.66 -36.63
CA ILE A 96 3.94 -6.79 -35.65
C ILE A 96 4.81 -5.53 -35.61
N PRO A 97 4.24 -4.31 -35.72
CA PRO A 97 5.05 -3.09 -35.71
C PRO A 97 5.91 -3.08 -34.45
N GLU A 98 7.23 -3.16 -34.64
CA GLU A 98 8.18 -2.89 -33.58
C GLU A 98 7.95 -1.45 -33.10
N GLY A 99 7.66 -1.28 -31.80
CA GLY A 99 7.68 0.03 -31.15
C GLY A 99 6.42 0.88 -31.32
N ALA A 100 5.23 0.37 -31.04
CA ALA A 100 4.03 1.21 -30.97
C ALA A 100 4.06 2.26 -29.84
N PHE A 101 4.91 2.06 -28.83
CA PHE A 101 5.12 2.98 -27.70
C PHE A 101 6.59 3.07 -27.31
N ALA A 102 7.04 4.28 -26.98
CA ALA A 102 8.35 4.59 -26.41
C ALA A 102 8.50 3.97 -25.01
N GLU A 103 9.73 3.89 -24.49
CA GLU A 103 10.01 3.28 -23.18
C GLU A 103 9.34 4.04 -22.04
N GLU A 104 9.31 5.36 -22.13
CA GLU A 104 8.67 6.28 -21.19
C GLU A 104 7.14 6.10 -21.18
N GLU A 105 6.54 5.86 -22.34
CA GLU A 105 5.09 5.60 -22.46
C GLU A 105 4.72 4.26 -21.82
N ARG A 106 5.57 3.23 -21.96
CA ARG A 106 5.37 1.94 -21.30
C ARG A 106 5.51 2.06 -19.79
N TYR A 107 6.47 2.85 -19.32
CA TYR A 107 6.66 3.15 -17.91
C TYR A 107 5.38 3.75 -17.31
N MET A 108 4.85 4.81 -17.93
CA MET A 108 3.63 5.46 -17.47
C MET A 108 2.41 4.53 -17.50
N ILE A 109 2.27 3.73 -18.56
CA ILE A 109 1.16 2.75 -18.67
C ILE A 109 1.25 1.73 -17.55
N ASN A 110 2.45 1.23 -17.23
CA ASN A 110 2.64 0.30 -16.13
C ASN A 110 2.26 0.95 -14.79
N GLY A 111 2.75 2.18 -14.53
CA GLY A 111 2.40 2.94 -13.32
C GLY A 111 0.90 3.14 -13.13
N VAL A 112 0.14 3.45 -14.21
CA VAL A 112 -1.33 3.54 -14.13
C VAL A 112 -1.97 2.18 -13.78
N LEU A 113 -1.45 1.09 -14.33
CA LEU A 113 -2.00 -0.25 -14.15
C LEU A 113 -1.70 -0.80 -12.75
N THR A 114 -0.56 -0.44 -12.15
CA THR A 114 -0.14 -0.86 -10.80
C THR A 114 -0.63 0.08 -9.70
N LEU A 115 -1.08 1.30 -10.02
CA LEU A 115 -1.57 2.27 -9.03
C LEU A 115 -2.66 1.71 -8.10
N ALA A 116 -3.56 0.86 -8.63
CA ALA A 116 -4.65 0.22 -7.86
C ALA A 116 -4.17 -0.81 -6.82
N SER A 117 -2.95 -1.32 -6.99
CA SER A 117 -2.33 -2.28 -6.06
C SER A 117 -1.37 -1.62 -5.08
N ARG A 118 -1.13 -0.31 -5.21
CA ARG A 118 -0.30 0.45 -4.26
C ARG A 118 -1.11 0.83 -3.03
N SER A 119 -0.44 0.87 -1.88
CA SER A 119 -1.00 1.45 -0.66
C SER A 119 -0.80 2.97 -0.65
N LEU A 120 -1.61 3.71 0.12
CA LEU A 120 -1.35 5.15 0.33
C LEU A 120 -0.01 5.38 1.02
N ARG A 121 0.40 4.47 1.90
CA ARG A 121 1.69 4.52 2.59
C ARG A 121 2.87 4.55 1.64
N GLY A 122 2.77 3.87 0.49
CA GLY A 122 3.81 3.85 -0.54
C GLY A 122 3.76 5.01 -1.54
N ILE A 123 2.85 5.97 -1.39
CA ILE A 123 2.81 7.18 -2.24
C ILE A 123 2.72 8.49 -1.46
N MET A 124 2.45 8.45 -0.15
CA MET A 124 2.30 9.66 0.66
C MET A 124 3.65 10.21 1.09
N THR A 125 3.72 11.53 1.30
CA THR A 125 4.77 12.10 2.14
C THR A 125 4.55 11.61 3.58
N PRO A 126 5.51 10.88 4.17
CA PRO A 126 5.35 10.29 5.49
C PRO A 126 5.32 11.37 6.57
N ARG A 127 4.69 11.06 7.72
CA ARG A 127 4.53 11.96 8.87
C ARG A 127 5.81 12.73 9.24
N GLY A 128 6.96 12.06 9.24
CA GLY A 128 8.24 12.64 9.65
C GLY A 128 8.78 13.73 8.72
N GLU A 129 8.29 13.79 7.49
CA GLU A 129 8.73 14.73 6.45
C GLU A 129 7.75 15.89 6.25
N ILE A 130 6.61 15.88 6.96
CA ILE A 130 5.62 16.94 6.86
C ILE A 130 6.16 18.21 7.52
N SER A 131 6.25 19.28 6.74
CA SER A 131 6.41 20.63 7.25
C SER A 131 5.06 21.22 7.67
N TRP A 132 4.90 21.58 8.94
CA TRP A 132 3.66 22.12 9.51
C TRP A 132 3.93 23.27 10.47
N VAL A 133 2.95 24.16 10.64
CA VAL A 133 3.04 25.36 11.49
C VAL A 133 2.29 25.13 12.78
N ASP A 134 2.94 25.33 13.93
CA ASP A 134 2.26 25.38 15.22
C ASP A 134 1.72 26.80 15.49
N ALA A 135 0.40 26.92 15.64
CA ALA A 135 -0.27 28.18 15.92
C ALA A 135 0.07 28.77 17.31
N ASN A 136 0.74 28.01 18.19
CA ASN A 136 1.20 28.51 19.48
C ASN A 136 2.57 29.22 19.42
N LEU A 137 3.29 29.14 18.28
CA LEU A 137 4.60 29.76 18.11
C LEU A 137 4.49 31.29 18.00
N GLY A 138 5.61 31.96 18.29
CA GLY A 138 5.72 33.40 18.11
C GLY A 138 5.64 33.80 16.62
N VAL A 139 5.16 35.02 16.35
CA VAL A 139 5.05 35.56 14.98
C VAL A 139 6.38 35.47 14.22
N ASP A 140 7.49 35.78 14.88
CA ASP A 140 8.82 35.75 14.26
C ASP A 140 9.27 34.33 13.92
N GLU A 141 8.96 33.34 14.78
CA GLU A 141 9.30 31.92 14.56
C GLU A 141 8.50 31.34 13.39
N ILE A 142 7.19 31.60 13.34
CA ILE A 142 6.34 31.17 12.22
C ILE A 142 6.85 31.83 10.92
N ARG A 143 7.20 33.12 10.95
CA ARG A 143 7.71 33.85 9.79
C ARG A 143 9.02 33.25 9.28
N GLU A 144 9.95 32.96 10.18
CA GLU A 144 11.23 32.33 9.83
C GLU A 144 11.02 30.95 9.19
N GLN A 145 10.16 30.12 9.79
CA GLN A 145 9.83 28.80 9.27
C GLN A 145 9.25 28.88 7.85
N LEU A 146 8.28 29.76 7.62
CA LEU A 146 7.63 29.95 6.32
C LEU A 146 8.59 30.45 5.23
N LEU A 147 9.59 31.26 5.60
CA LEU A 147 10.60 31.77 4.66
C LEU A 147 11.70 30.77 4.37
N SER A 148 11.98 29.84 5.30
CA SER A 148 12.99 28.79 5.14
C SER A 148 12.51 27.56 4.37
N SER A 149 11.20 27.39 4.23
CA SER A 149 10.60 26.22 3.60
C SER A 149 10.26 26.49 2.13
N PRO A 150 10.49 25.52 1.22
CA PRO A 150 10.12 25.66 -0.19
C PRO A 150 8.61 25.46 -0.45
N HIS A 151 7.83 25.05 0.56
CA HIS A 151 6.45 24.63 0.37
C HIS A 151 5.47 25.81 0.32
N SER A 152 4.41 25.65 -0.50
CA SER A 152 3.39 26.69 -0.70
C SER A 152 2.17 26.55 0.23
N LEU A 153 1.99 25.39 0.85
CA LEU A 153 0.85 25.05 1.72
C LEU A 153 1.37 24.38 2.98
N PHE A 154 0.76 24.71 4.12
CA PHE A 154 1.13 24.15 5.41
C PHE A 154 -0.11 23.69 6.16
N PRO A 155 -0.07 22.50 6.79
CA PRO A 155 -0.97 22.21 7.90
C PRO A 155 -0.66 23.20 9.03
N VAL A 156 -1.70 23.87 9.53
CA VAL A 156 -1.63 24.67 10.75
C VAL A 156 -2.23 23.85 11.86
N CYS A 157 -1.45 23.59 12.90
CA CYS A 157 -1.81 22.71 14.00
C CYS A 157 -1.66 23.41 15.36
N ARG A 158 -2.06 22.75 16.43
CA ARG A 158 -1.92 23.27 17.80
C ARG A 158 -1.05 22.33 18.64
N GLY A 159 0.20 22.71 18.86
CA GLY A 159 1.16 21.97 19.69
C GLY A 159 1.72 20.71 19.03
N GLU A 160 0.88 19.91 18.37
CA GLU A 160 1.29 18.70 17.66
C GLU A 160 0.56 18.54 16.32
N LEU A 161 1.18 17.78 15.41
CA LEU A 161 0.68 17.56 14.05
C LEU A 161 -0.70 16.89 13.99
N ASP A 162 -1.08 16.12 15.02
CA ASP A 162 -2.40 15.47 15.08
C ASP A 162 -3.54 16.46 15.35
N GLU A 163 -3.22 17.62 15.93
CA GLU A 163 -4.18 18.67 16.29
C GLU A 163 -4.31 19.70 15.16
N ILE A 164 -4.72 19.22 13.97
CA ILE A 164 -4.86 20.05 12.77
C ILE A 164 -6.05 21.01 12.90
N ILE A 165 -5.77 22.30 12.73
CA ILE A 165 -6.79 23.37 12.65
C ILE A 165 -7.27 23.53 11.20
N GLY A 166 -6.34 23.50 10.24
CA GLY A 166 -6.64 23.63 8.82
C GLY A 166 -5.38 23.66 7.95
N ILE A 167 -5.58 23.87 6.64
CA ILE A 167 -4.50 23.96 5.66
C ILE A 167 -4.51 25.36 5.07
N VAL A 168 -3.36 26.05 5.13
CA VAL A 168 -3.25 27.45 4.70
C VAL A 168 -2.06 27.64 3.78
N ARG A 169 -2.20 28.54 2.81
CA ARG A 169 -1.08 28.93 1.93
C ARG A 169 -0.04 29.72 2.72
N ALA A 170 1.24 29.46 2.46
CA ALA A 170 2.36 30.19 3.05
C ALA A 170 2.20 31.70 2.91
N LYS A 171 1.81 32.15 1.70
CA LYS A 171 1.56 33.57 1.41
C LYS A 171 0.45 34.17 2.29
N GLU A 172 -0.61 33.42 2.56
CA GLU A 172 -1.73 33.90 3.39
C GLU A 172 -1.34 33.98 4.86
N LEU A 173 -0.57 33.00 5.33
CA LEU A 173 0.02 33.04 6.66
C LEU A 173 0.95 34.25 6.82
N LEU A 174 1.82 34.53 5.85
CA LEU A 174 2.70 35.70 5.89
C LEU A 174 1.92 37.02 5.96
N VAL A 175 0.85 37.18 5.16
CA VAL A 175 -0.02 38.35 5.22
C VAL A 175 -0.71 38.46 6.58
N ALA A 176 -1.20 37.35 7.11
CA ALA A 176 -1.84 37.31 8.42
C ALA A 176 -0.92 37.79 9.55
N LEU A 177 0.32 37.31 9.54
CA LEU A 177 1.35 37.71 10.50
C LEU A 177 1.65 39.21 10.41
N GLU A 178 1.70 39.77 9.20
CA GLU A 178 1.92 41.22 9.00
C GLU A 178 0.74 42.07 9.47
N GLU A 179 -0.50 41.58 9.31
CA GLU A 179 -1.72 42.26 9.75
C GLU A 179 -2.04 42.03 11.24
N GLY A 180 -1.28 41.17 11.93
CA GLY A 180 -1.53 40.79 13.33
C GLY A 180 -2.77 39.92 13.51
N VAL A 181 -3.19 39.21 12.46
CA VAL A 181 -4.33 38.28 12.48
C VAL A 181 -3.88 36.95 13.07
N ASP A 182 -4.74 36.36 13.90
CA ASP A 182 -4.52 35.03 14.47
C ASP A 182 -4.48 33.95 13.37
N VAL A 183 -3.35 33.25 13.29
CA VAL A 183 -3.11 32.16 12.34
C VAL A 183 -4.12 31.01 12.52
N ALA A 184 -4.52 30.72 13.77
CA ALA A 184 -5.52 29.69 14.04
C ALA A 184 -6.90 30.06 13.48
N ALA A 185 -7.26 31.35 13.51
CA ALA A 185 -8.53 31.83 12.97
C ALA A 185 -8.60 31.67 11.45
N ILE A 186 -7.51 31.95 10.74
CA ILE A 186 -7.42 31.77 9.28
C ILE A 186 -7.45 30.29 8.93
N ALA A 187 -6.69 29.46 9.64
CA ALA A 187 -6.68 28.02 9.43
C ALA A 187 -8.07 27.40 9.60
N SER A 188 -8.84 27.85 10.59
CA SER A 188 -10.20 27.36 10.85
C SER A 188 -11.17 27.61 9.67
N ALA A 189 -10.89 28.58 8.80
CA ALA A 189 -11.69 28.87 7.60
C ALA A 189 -11.38 27.92 6.43
N SER A 190 -10.26 27.18 6.49
CA SER A 190 -9.78 26.28 5.45
C SER A 190 -9.53 24.88 6.03
N PRO A 191 -10.59 24.12 6.36
CA PRO A 191 -10.46 22.82 7.02
C PRO A 191 -9.73 21.81 6.15
N ALA A 192 -8.92 20.96 6.79
CA ALA A 192 -8.21 19.88 6.12
C ALA A 192 -9.18 18.82 5.58
N ILE A 193 -8.87 18.26 4.42
CA ILE A 193 -9.53 17.05 3.92
C ILE A 193 -8.75 15.86 4.47
N ILE A 194 -9.41 15.02 5.25
CA ILE A 194 -8.81 13.86 5.91
C ILE A 194 -9.36 12.58 5.29
N VAL A 195 -8.48 11.61 5.04
CA VAL A 195 -8.81 10.27 4.54
C VAL A 195 -8.14 9.19 5.39
N PRO A 196 -8.74 8.00 5.51
CA PRO A 196 -8.09 6.88 6.17
C PRO A 196 -6.93 6.34 5.32
N GLU A 197 -5.88 5.82 5.95
CA GLU A 197 -4.74 5.19 5.26
C GLU A 197 -5.12 3.97 4.41
N THR A 198 -6.29 3.38 4.67
CA THR A 198 -6.84 2.24 3.91
C THR A 198 -7.54 2.65 2.61
N LEU A 199 -7.64 3.94 2.29
CA LEU A 199 -8.29 4.40 1.07
C LEU A 199 -7.44 4.05 -0.16
N ASP A 200 -8.04 3.50 -1.21
CA ASP A 200 -7.32 3.18 -2.44
C ASP A 200 -6.85 4.45 -3.21
N PRO A 201 -5.63 4.48 -3.79
CA PRO A 201 -5.11 5.62 -4.53
C PRO A 201 -5.98 6.12 -5.71
N ILE A 202 -6.71 5.23 -6.39
CA ILE A 202 -7.62 5.63 -7.48
C ILE A 202 -8.82 6.39 -6.91
N ASN A 203 -9.35 5.96 -5.76
CA ASN A 203 -10.41 6.68 -5.07
C ASN A 203 -9.91 8.02 -4.51
N LEU A 204 -8.65 8.08 -4.05
CA LEU A 204 -8.01 9.32 -3.61
C LEU A 204 -7.96 10.39 -4.71
N LEU A 205 -7.75 10.02 -5.99
CA LEU A 205 -7.81 10.97 -7.10
C LEU A 205 -9.13 11.76 -7.15
N GLY A 206 -10.25 11.12 -6.82
CA GLY A 206 -11.55 11.78 -6.73
C GLY A 206 -11.66 12.77 -5.56
N VAL A 207 -10.90 12.54 -4.49
CA VAL A 207 -10.78 13.46 -3.35
C VAL A 207 -9.87 14.64 -3.71
N LEU A 208 -8.68 14.37 -4.26
CA LEU A 208 -7.70 15.39 -4.68
C LEU A 208 -8.30 16.35 -5.73
N ARG A 209 -9.07 15.84 -6.70
CA ARG A 209 -9.78 16.69 -7.68
C ARG A 209 -10.77 17.67 -7.03
N ARG A 210 -11.35 17.30 -5.89
CA ARG A 210 -12.27 18.18 -5.12
C ARG A 210 -11.52 19.11 -4.17
N ALA A 211 -10.28 18.78 -3.80
CA ALA A 211 -9.42 19.57 -2.93
C ALA A 211 -8.92 20.90 -3.57
N ARG A 212 -9.19 21.14 -4.86
CA ARG A 212 -8.91 22.40 -5.60
C ARG A 212 -7.49 22.95 -5.40
N GLY A 213 -6.50 22.07 -5.45
CA GLY A 213 -5.08 22.45 -5.32
C GLY A 213 -4.53 22.40 -3.89
N SER A 214 -5.32 21.92 -2.92
CA SER A 214 -4.81 21.49 -1.61
C SER A 214 -4.35 20.02 -1.66
N PHE A 215 -3.55 19.62 -0.68
CA PHE A 215 -3.27 18.22 -0.36
C PHE A 215 -4.32 17.64 0.59
N VAL A 216 -4.26 16.33 0.78
CA VAL A 216 -5.13 15.55 1.69
C VAL A 216 -4.27 14.99 2.82
N ILE A 217 -4.80 15.03 4.04
CA ILE A 217 -4.15 14.41 5.21
C ILE A 217 -4.59 12.96 5.33
N VAL A 218 -3.63 12.08 5.61
CA VAL A 218 -3.88 10.64 5.81
C VAL A 218 -3.77 10.33 7.30
N THR A 219 -4.79 9.69 7.87
CA THR A 219 -4.82 9.27 9.27
C THR A 219 -5.08 7.79 9.43
N ASN A 220 -4.67 7.22 10.57
CA ASN A 220 -5.09 5.90 11.00
C ASN A 220 -6.47 5.95 11.70
N GLU A 221 -6.92 4.82 12.23
CA GLU A 221 -8.21 4.65 12.92
C GLU A 221 -8.32 5.41 14.24
N PHE A 222 -7.19 5.82 14.82
CA PHE A 222 -7.12 6.59 16.06
C PHE A 222 -7.03 8.11 15.81
N GLY A 223 -7.05 8.54 14.54
CA GLY A 223 -6.93 9.94 14.16
C GLY A 223 -5.48 10.45 14.10
N VAL A 224 -4.50 9.55 14.24
CA VAL A 224 -3.08 9.92 14.16
C VAL A 224 -2.67 10.08 12.70
N VAL A 225 -2.09 11.23 12.37
CA VAL A 225 -1.58 11.56 11.03
C VAL A 225 -0.45 10.60 10.66
N GLN A 226 -0.64 9.86 9.57
CA GLN A 226 0.36 8.97 8.99
C GLN A 226 1.19 9.68 7.90
N GLY A 227 0.60 10.65 7.23
CA GLY A 227 1.21 11.34 6.10
C GLY A 227 0.27 12.36 5.46
N LEU A 228 0.70 12.94 4.34
CA LEU A 228 -0.14 13.72 3.45
C LEU A 228 0.08 13.25 2.00
N VAL A 229 -0.93 13.47 1.16
CA VAL A 229 -0.83 13.16 -0.27
C VAL A 229 -1.22 14.37 -1.10
N THR A 230 -0.38 14.71 -2.06
CA THR A 230 -0.58 15.75 -3.05
C THR A 230 -0.93 15.14 -4.42
N PRO A 231 -1.46 15.93 -5.36
CA PRO A 231 -1.59 15.46 -6.75
C PRO A 231 -0.26 15.12 -7.41
N LEU A 232 0.85 15.72 -6.95
CA LEU A 232 2.18 15.42 -7.47
C LEU A 232 2.56 13.98 -7.12
N ASP A 233 2.44 13.56 -5.86
CA ASP A 233 2.86 12.22 -5.44
C ASP A 233 2.12 11.10 -6.20
N VAL A 234 0.84 11.32 -6.55
CA VAL A 234 0.09 10.38 -7.40
C VAL A 234 0.60 10.38 -8.85
N LEU A 235 1.03 11.53 -9.36
CA LEU A 235 1.69 11.63 -10.66
C LEU A 235 3.05 10.92 -10.61
N GLU A 236 3.83 11.08 -9.55
CA GLU A 236 5.13 10.42 -9.40
C GLU A 236 4.98 8.90 -9.34
N ALA A 237 3.94 8.43 -8.66
CA ALA A 237 3.58 7.03 -8.62
C ALA A 237 3.28 6.41 -10.00
N ILE A 238 2.97 7.25 -11.00
CA ILE A 238 2.67 6.84 -12.38
C ILE A 238 3.88 7.07 -13.30
N ALA A 239 4.46 8.26 -13.25
CA ALA A 239 5.40 8.77 -14.24
C ALA A 239 6.86 8.76 -13.76
N GLY A 240 7.11 8.32 -12.53
CA GLY A 240 8.44 8.32 -11.90
C GLY A 240 8.68 9.60 -11.12
N GLU A 241 9.81 9.67 -10.43
CA GLU A 241 10.15 10.80 -9.55
C GLU A 241 10.26 12.12 -10.30
N PHE A 242 9.72 13.17 -9.68
CA PHE A 242 9.89 14.55 -10.07
C PHE A 242 10.67 15.26 -8.96
N PRO A 243 12.01 15.05 -8.89
CA PRO A 243 12.81 15.57 -7.79
C PRO A 243 12.69 17.09 -7.71
N ASP A 244 12.60 17.59 -6.48
CA ASP A 244 12.68 19.02 -6.23
C ASP A 244 14.08 19.55 -6.62
N ALA A 245 14.20 20.87 -6.84
CA ALA A 245 15.44 21.48 -7.32
C ALA A 245 16.67 21.20 -6.44
N ASP A 246 16.43 20.88 -5.17
CA ASP A 246 17.46 20.65 -4.15
C ASP A 246 17.69 19.16 -3.86
N GLU A 247 16.98 18.26 -4.55
CA GLU A 247 17.03 16.82 -4.32
C GLU A 247 17.96 16.09 -5.29
N THR A 248 18.60 15.05 -4.78
CA THR A 248 19.38 14.09 -5.57
C THR A 248 18.50 12.91 -5.98
N PRO A 249 18.76 12.26 -7.14
CA PRO A 249 18.02 11.07 -7.53
C PRO A 249 18.05 10.00 -6.43
N GLU A 250 16.95 9.29 -6.25
CA GLU A 250 16.89 8.26 -5.21
C GLU A 250 17.62 6.97 -5.57
N ILE A 251 17.67 6.65 -6.87
CA ILE A 251 18.31 5.46 -7.42
C ILE A 251 19.40 5.92 -8.40
N ILE A 252 20.65 5.55 -8.11
CA ILE A 252 21.81 5.89 -8.94
C ILE A 252 22.55 4.60 -9.29
N THR A 253 22.98 4.45 -10.53
CA THR A 253 23.88 3.35 -10.92
C THR A 253 25.27 3.58 -10.33
N ASP A 254 25.79 2.58 -9.63
CA ASP A 254 27.13 2.62 -9.01
C ASP A 254 27.90 1.34 -9.36
N GLY A 255 28.79 1.44 -10.33
CA GLY A 255 29.56 0.31 -10.86
C GLY A 255 28.66 -0.80 -11.43
N ASP A 256 28.75 -2.00 -10.87
CA ASP A 256 27.94 -3.17 -11.24
C ASP A 256 26.61 -3.26 -10.45
N GLY A 257 26.25 -2.22 -9.68
CA GLY A 257 25.06 -2.20 -8.83
C GLY A 257 24.37 -0.84 -8.78
N TRP A 258 23.59 -0.64 -7.72
CA TRP A 258 22.82 0.58 -7.49
C TRP A 258 23.06 1.12 -6.08
N LEU A 259 23.16 2.45 -5.98
CA LEU A 259 23.03 3.18 -4.74
C LEU A 259 21.58 3.66 -4.63
N VAL A 260 20.88 3.20 -3.60
CA VAL A 260 19.45 3.47 -3.40
C VAL A 260 19.24 4.11 -2.02
N LYS A 261 18.46 5.19 -1.95
CA LYS A 261 18.09 5.80 -0.68
C LYS A 261 17.17 4.86 0.11
N GLY A 262 17.30 4.88 1.44
CA GLY A 262 16.47 4.02 2.29
C GLY A 262 14.97 4.37 2.25
N GLY A 263 14.64 5.64 2.02
CA GLY A 263 13.26 6.12 1.92
C GLY A 263 12.56 5.72 0.61
N THR A 264 13.32 5.22 -0.37
CA THR A 264 12.79 4.92 -1.70
C THR A 264 11.64 3.95 -1.65
N ASP A 265 10.59 4.31 -2.38
CA ASP A 265 9.42 3.46 -2.56
C ASP A 265 9.84 2.12 -3.17
N LEU A 266 9.40 1.03 -2.54
CA LEU A 266 9.78 -0.30 -2.94
C LEU A 266 9.31 -0.60 -4.37
N HIS A 267 8.17 -0.04 -4.79
CA HIS A 267 7.65 -0.21 -6.14
C HIS A 267 8.52 0.50 -7.18
N ALA A 268 9.00 1.71 -6.88
CA ALA A 268 9.98 2.41 -7.73
C ALA A 268 11.26 1.59 -7.93
N LEU A 269 11.77 0.95 -6.87
CA LEU A 269 12.93 0.05 -6.98
C LEU A 269 12.62 -1.19 -7.83
N GLN A 270 11.45 -1.81 -7.65
CA GLN A 270 11.02 -2.96 -8.47
C GLN A 270 10.98 -2.61 -9.96
N GLN A 271 10.46 -1.42 -10.26
CA GLN A 271 10.37 -0.92 -11.63
C GLN A 271 11.74 -0.60 -12.22
N ALA A 272 12.64 0.01 -11.46
CA ALA A 272 14.00 0.30 -11.89
C ALA A 272 14.84 -0.96 -12.15
N LEU A 273 14.60 -2.03 -11.39
CA LEU A 273 15.30 -3.31 -11.52
C LEU A 273 14.62 -4.31 -12.48
N ASP A 274 13.45 -3.98 -13.03
CA ASP A 274 12.59 -4.88 -13.83
C ASP A 274 12.28 -6.22 -13.13
N VAL A 275 11.94 -6.14 -11.83
CA VAL A 275 11.58 -7.31 -11.01
C VAL A 275 10.13 -7.25 -10.54
N GLU A 276 9.41 -8.37 -10.60
CA GLU A 276 7.99 -8.41 -10.22
C GLU A 276 7.78 -8.35 -8.70
N HIS A 277 8.71 -8.85 -7.89
CA HIS A 277 8.52 -8.98 -6.45
C HIS A 277 9.83 -8.87 -5.67
N LEU A 278 9.90 -7.96 -4.70
CA LEU A 278 11.05 -7.78 -3.80
C LEU A 278 10.74 -8.12 -2.34
N ALA A 279 9.47 -8.13 -1.92
CA ALA A 279 9.04 -8.40 -0.55
C ALA A 279 7.74 -9.21 -0.54
N ASP A 280 7.68 -10.27 0.27
CA ASP A 280 6.46 -11.08 0.44
C ASP A 280 5.38 -10.39 1.31
N ASP A 281 5.74 -9.28 1.97
CA ASP A 281 4.88 -8.52 2.87
C ASP A 281 4.49 -7.18 2.24
N ASP A 282 3.20 -7.01 1.98
CA ASP A 282 2.61 -5.81 1.39
C ASP A 282 2.69 -4.58 2.33
N ASP A 283 2.99 -4.79 3.62
CA ASP A 283 3.15 -3.70 4.60
C ASP A 283 4.51 -2.97 4.45
N ILE A 284 5.45 -3.52 3.66
CA ILE A 284 6.76 -2.92 3.42
C ILE A 284 6.67 -1.92 2.27
N ALA A 285 6.69 -0.63 2.62
CA ALA A 285 6.59 0.45 1.64
C ALA A 285 7.94 0.92 1.07
N THR A 286 9.05 0.78 1.82
CA THR A 286 10.35 1.38 1.44
C THR A 286 11.49 0.36 1.42
N VAL A 287 12.57 0.72 0.71
CA VAL A 287 13.80 -0.09 0.64
C VAL A 287 14.41 -0.32 2.03
N ALA A 288 14.45 0.70 2.89
CA ALA A 288 14.90 0.52 4.27
C ALA A 288 13.99 -0.46 5.04
N GLY A 289 12.67 -0.38 4.85
CA GLY A 289 11.73 -1.33 5.43
C GLY A 289 12.02 -2.77 5.03
N LEU A 290 12.33 -3.01 3.75
CA LEU A 290 12.71 -4.32 3.23
C LEU A 290 13.99 -4.83 3.90
N VAL A 291 15.04 -4.00 3.95
CA VAL A 291 16.34 -4.37 4.55
C VAL A 291 16.20 -4.67 6.04
N ILE A 292 15.38 -3.90 6.76
CA ILE A 292 15.12 -4.14 8.19
C ILE A 292 14.36 -5.44 8.38
N SER A 293 13.30 -5.68 7.61
CA SER A 293 12.50 -6.91 7.69
C SER A 293 13.32 -8.17 7.39
N ALA A 294 14.24 -8.10 6.41
CA ALA A 294 15.11 -9.22 6.06
C ALA A 294 16.18 -9.53 7.13
N ASN A 295 16.54 -8.56 7.98
CA ASN A 295 17.64 -8.68 8.95
C ASN A 295 17.19 -8.63 10.43
N GLY A 296 15.90 -8.45 10.71
CA GLY A 296 15.29 -8.39 12.04
C GLY A 296 14.59 -9.70 12.41
#